data_AF-A0A8X8WK52-F1
#
_entry.id   AF-A0A8X8WK52-F1
#
_cell.length_a   1.000
_cell.length_b   1.000
_cell.length_c   1.000
_cell.angle_alpha   90.00
_cell.angle_beta   90.00
_cell.angle_gamma   90.00
#
_symmetry.space_group_name_H-M   'P 1'
#
loop_
_entity.id
_entity.type
_entity.pdbx_description
1 polymer ?
#
loop_
_entity_poly.entity_id
_entity_poly.type
_entity_poly.pdbx_seq_one_letter_code
_entity_poly.pdbx_strand_id
1 'polypeptide(L)'
;MQLAKHVFGASMIAATASTLKLELVKSFGADLAIDYTKFFFEDLDTKFDLVYDAVDRAMKALKEGGSVVVIDPKDSMFVLTSSGEFLRKVHSYLKSGKIKAVLDPKGTIPF
;
A
#
# COMPACT_ATOMS: atom_id res chain seq x y z
N MET A 1 -3.08 -0.20 0.46
CA MET A 1 -3.84 -1.13 1.34
C MET A 1 -5.33 -1.11 1.05
N GLN A 2 -6.05 0.01 1.24
CA GLN A 2 -7.51 0.08 1.03
C GLN A 2 -7.98 -0.48 -0.32
N LEU A 3 -7.31 -0.14 -1.43
CA LEU A 3 -7.62 -0.71 -2.76
C LEU A 3 -7.37 -2.22 -2.81
N ALA A 4 -6.23 -2.70 -2.31
CA ALA A 4 -5.91 -4.12 -2.27
C ALA A 4 -6.97 -4.91 -1.49
N LYS A 5 -7.43 -4.38 -0.34
CA LYS A 5 -8.44 -5.03 0.51
C LYS A 5 -9.83 -5.02 -0.14
N HIS A 6 -10.27 -3.85 -0.60
CA HIS A 6 -11.69 -3.65 -0.95
C HIS A 6 -12.01 -3.80 -2.43
N VAL A 7 -11.05 -3.54 -3.32
CA VAL A 7 -11.26 -3.58 -4.78
C VAL A 7 -10.68 -4.84 -5.39
N PHE A 8 -9.47 -5.22 -4.99
CA PHE A 8 -8.78 -6.40 -5.54
C PHE A 8 -8.97 -7.67 -4.70
N GLY A 9 -9.57 -7.56 -3.51
CA GLY A 9 -9.88 -8.73 -2.68
C GLY A 9 -8.65 -9.50 -2.22
N ALA A 10 -7.53 -8.82 -1.98
CA ALA A 10 -6.30 -9.44 -1.52
C ALA A 10 -6.57 -10.24 -0.22
N SER A 11 -6.15 -11.50 -0.21
CA SER A 11 -6.35 -12.42 0.92
C SER A 11 -5.51 -12.05 2.14
N MET A 12 -4.31 -11.50 1.90
CA MET A 12 -3.39 -11.04 2.93
C MET A 12 -2.66 -9.78 2.44
N ILE A 13 -2.56 -8.78 3.31
CA ILE A 13 -1.88 -7.51 3.04
C ILE A 13 -0.84 -7.26 4.13
N ALA A 14 0.43 -7.19 3.74
CA ALA A 14 1.50 -6.68 4.59
C ALA A 14 1.84 -5.23 4.22
N ALA A 15 2.17 -4.42 5.22
CA ALA A 15 2.64 -3.04 5.01
C ALA A 15 3.75 -2.69 5.99
N THR A 16 4.79 -2.02 5.50
CA THR A 16 5.88 -1.50 6.32
C THR A 16 5.57 -0.07 6.76
N ALA A 17 5.83 0.23 8.03
CA ALA A 17 5.68 1.58 8.60
C ALA A 17 6.60 1.74 9.82
N SER A 18 6.79 2.97 10.29
CA SER A 18 7.50 3.19 11.56
C SER A 18 6.60 2.79 12.74
N THR A 19 7.20 2.52 13.90
CA THR A 19 6.50 2.07 15.12
C THR A 19 5.20 2.83 15.40
N LEU A 20 5.22 4.17 15.32
CA LEU A 20 4.06 5.02 15.63
C LEU A 20 2.91 4.92 14.62
N LYS A 21 3.15 4.35 13.43
CA LYS A 21 2.20 4.26 12.33
C LYS A 21 1.66 2.85 12.12
N LEU A 22 2.05 1.87 12.94
CA LEU A 22 1.62 0.47 12.77
C LEU A 22 0.10 0.31 12.88
N GLU A 23 -0.52 0.92 13.90
CA GLU A 23 -1.98 0.86 14.07
C GLU A 23 -2.73 1.62 12.96
N LEU A 24 -2.13 2.69 12.45
CA LEU A 24 -2.67 3.43 11.32
C LEU A 24 -2.75 2.54 10.07
N VAL A 25 -1.67 1.83 9.73
CA VAL A 25 -1.68 0.97 8.53
C VAL A 25 -2.59 -0.24 8.68
N LYS A 26 -2.72 -0.81 9.89
CA LYS A 26 -3.74 -1.83 10.19
C LYS A 26 -5.15 -1.31 9.97
N SER A 27 -5.44 -0.09 10.43
CA SER A 27 -6.77 0.53 10.24
C SER A 27 -7.14 0.74 8.76
N PHE A 28 -6.15 0.78 7.86
CA PHE A 28 -6.34 0.87 6.41
C PHE A 28 -6.41 -0.48 5.70
N GLY A 29 -6.39 -1.58 6.47
CA GLY A 29 -6.58 -2.94 5.98
C GLY A 29 -5.31 -3.77 5.83
N ALA A 30 -4.18 -3.39 6.45
CA ALA A 30 -3.05 -4.31 6.59
C ALA A 30 -3.40 -5.41 7.60
N ASP A 31 -3.25 -6.67 7.18
CA ASP A 31 -3.36 -7.83 8.07
C ASP A 31 -2.05 -8.04 8.86
N LEU A 32 -0.91 -7.64 8.26
CA LEU A 32 0.42 -7.64 8.90
C LEU A 32 1.07 -6.25 8.79
N ALA A 33 1.32 -5.60 9.92
CA ALA A 33 2.07 -4.33 9.96
C ALA A 33 3.51 -4.58 10.44
N ILE A 34 4.49 -4.18 9.64
CA ILE A 34 5.92 -4.45 9.87
C ILE A 34 6.61 -3.15 10.26
N ASP A 35 7.30 -3.16 11.39
CA ASP A 35 8.09 -2.03 11.87
C ASP A 35 9.47 -2.01 11.22
N TYR A 36 9.63 -1.21 10.16
CA TYR A 36 10.88 -1.19 9.39
C TYR A 36 12.07 -0.67 10.20
N THR A 37 11.84 -0.01 11.35
CA THR A 37 12.92 0.47 12.21
C THR A 37 13.49 -0.61 13.12
N LYS A 38 12.87 -1.80 13.14
CA LYS A 38 13.25 -2.91 14.02
C LYS A 38 13.66 -4.15 13.24
N PHE A 39 13.01 -4.40 12.11
CA PHE A 39 13.25 -5.60 11.31
C PHE A 39 13.25 -5.27 9.82
N PHE A 40 14.08 -5.98 9.07
CA PHE A 40 14.03 -6.02 7.63
C PHE A 40 12.87 -6.93 7.21
N PHE A 41 12.01 -6.43 6.32
CA PHE A 41 10.87 -7.23 5.83
C PHE A 41 11.35 -8.37 4.91
N GLU A 42 12.58 -8.27 4.43
CA GLU A 42 13.30 -9.25 3.63
C GLU A 42 13.58 -10.55 4.39
N ASP A 43 13.69 -10.45 5.73
CA ASP A 43 13.96 -11.58 6.64
C ASP A 43 12.69 -12.36 7.00
N LEU A 44 11.52 -11.92 6.51
CA LEU A 44 10.29 -12.68 6.68
C LEU A 44 10.33 -13.94 5.80
N ASP A 45 10.00 -15.07 6.42
CA ASP A 45 9.75 -16.34 5.71
C ASP A 45 8.56 -16.22 4.75
N THR A 46 7.60 -15.36 5.09
CA THR A 46 6.45 -15.06 4.24
C THR A 46 6.89 -14.29 3.00
N LYS A 47 6.62 -14.87 1.83
CA LYS A 47 6.79 -14.23 0.53
C LYS A 47 5.43 -13.80 -0.04
N PHE A 48 5.43 -12.80 -0.92
CA PHE A 48 4.21 -12.20 -1.47
C PHE A 48 4.13 -12.39 -2.99
N ASP A 49 2.90 -12.51 -3.51
CA ASP A 49 2.63 -12.65 -4.95
C ASP A 49 2.81 -11.30 -5.70
N LEU A 50 2.66 -10.19 -4.98
CA LEU A 50 2.86 -8.83 -5.47
C LEU A 50 3.59 -8.00 -4.41
N VAL A 51 4.68 -7.33 -4.81
CA VAL A 51 5.31 -6.27 -4.01
C VAL A 51 5.07 -4.93 -4.68
N TYR A 52 4.47 -4.00 -3.95
CA TYR A 52 4.23 -2.65 -4.41
C TYR A 52 5.16 -1.69 -3.67
N ASP A 53 6.19 -1.23 -4.37
CA ASP A 53 7.26 -0.42 -3.81
C ASP A 53 7.02 1.07 -4.04
N ALA A 54 7.01 1.81 -2.95
CA ALA A 54 6.92 3.27 -2.96
C ALA A 54 8.12 3.93 -2.23
N VAL A 55 9.18 3.15 -1.96
CA VAL A 55 10.37 3.56 -1.17
C VAL A 55 11.70 3.02 -1.71
N ASP A 56 11.70 2.32 -2.85
CA ASP A 56 12.87 1.80 -3.59
C ASP A 56 13.69 0.73 -2.83
N ARG A 57 13.05 -0.38 -2.41
CA ARG A 57 13.65 -1.51 -1.67
C ARG A 57 13.17 -2.93 -2.04
N ALA A 58 12.46 -3.16 -3.14
CA ALA A 58 11.51 -4.28 -3.24
C ALA A 58 11.94 -5.73 -3.55
N MET A 59 13.22 -6.09 -3.70
CA MET A 59 13.52 -7.35 -4.39
C MET A 59 13.45 -8.66 -3.57
N LYS A 60 13.53 -8.64 -2.22
CA LYS A 60 13.71 -9.89 -1.44
C LYS A 60 12.43 -10.51 -0.83
N ALA A 61 11.29 -9.84 -0.95
CA ALA A 61 10.02 -10.30 -0.37
C ALA A 61 9.09 -11.01 -1.37
N LEU A 62 9.53 -11.16 -2.63
CA LEU A 62 8.70 -11.70 -3.70
C LEU A 62 8.77 -13.24 -3.75
N LYS A 63 7.62 -13.88 -4.00
CA LYS A 63 7.57 -15.29 -4.39
C LYS A 63 8.16 -15.50 -5.78
N GLU A 64 8.60 -16.72 -6.06
CA GLU A 64 8.90 -17.12 -7.44
C GLU A 64 7.64 -16.95 -8.32
N GLY A 65 7.80 -16.31 -9.48
CA GLY A 65 6.70 -15.97 -10.39
C GLY A 65 5.83 -14.77 -9.95
N GLY A 66 6.13 -14.13 -8.83
CA GLY A 66 5.46 -12.92 -8.38
C GLY A 66 5.80 -11.69 -9.23
N SER A 67 5.10 -10.59 -8.98
CA SER A 67 5.36 -9.30 -9.64
C SER A 67 5.81 -8.21 -8.67
N VAL A 68 6.70 -7.33 -9.13
CA VAL A 68 7.06 -6.10 -8.41
C VAL A 68 6.60 -4.91 -9.23
N VAL A 69 5.94 -3.96 -8.56
CA VAL A 69 5.62 -2.64 -9.13
C VAL A 69 6.37 -1.62 -8.31
N VAL A 70 7.31 -0.91 -8.94
CA VAL A 70 8.03 0.20 -8.32
C VAL A 70 7.48 1.51 -8.86
N ILE A 71 7.03 2.38 -7.95
CA ILE A 71 6.77 3.79 -8.25
C ILE A 71 7.70 4.65 -7.43
N ASP A 72 8.78 5.07 -8.09
CA ASP A 72 9.76 6.04 -7.58
C ASP A 72 9.84 7.24 -8.53
N PRO A 73 9.78 8.49 -8.05
CA PRO A 73 9.87 9.68 -8.92
C PRO A 73 11.12 9.76 -9.81
N LYS A 74 12.20 9.07 -9.44
CA LYS A 74 13.50 9.05 -10.12
C LYS A 74 13.69 7.82 -11.01
N ASP A 75 13.16 6.66 -10.62
CA ASP A 75 13.38 5.38 -11.32
C ASP A 75 12.12 4.51 -11.41
N SER A 76 11.00 5.12 -11.79
CA SER A 76 9.74 4.38 -11.98
C SER A 76 9.80 3.46 -13.19
N MET A 77 9.52 2.16 -13.00
CA MET A 77 9.17 1.24 -14.09
C MET A 77 7.86 1.61 -14.79
N PHE A 78 6.98 2.34 -14.09
CA PHE A 78 5.66 2.71 -14.58
C PHE A 78 5.35 4.18 -14.32
N VAL A 79 4.84 4.88 -15.34
CA VAL A 79 4.30 6.24 -15.19
C VAL A 79 2.79 6.17 -15.12
N LEU A 80 2.20 6.74 -14.07
CA LEU A 80 0.74 6.82 -13.93
C LEU A 80 0.16 7.79 -14.97
N THR A 81 -0.81 7.33 -15.74
CA THR A 81 -1.62 8.21 -16.59
C THR A 81 -2.87 8.66 -15.83
N SER A 82 -3.05 9.97 -15.69
CA SER A 82 -4.24 10.52 -15.03
C SER A 82 -5.48 10.32 -15.92
N SER A 83 -6.49 9.64 -15.39
CA SER A 83 -7.78 9.44 -16.04
C SER A 83 -8.92 9.38 -15.03
N GLY A 84 -10.04 10.03 -15.34
CA GLY A 84 -11.26 9.95 -14.54
C GLY A 84 -11.95 8.58 -14.58
N GLU A 85 -11.53 7.67 -15.46
CA GLU A 85 -12.13 6.35 -15.58
C GLU A 85 -11.91 5.50 -14.32
N PHE A 86 -10.71 5.54 -13.75
CA PHE A 86 -10.44 4.82 -12.51
C PHE A 86 -11.24 5.38 -11.34
N LEU A 87 -11.43 6.71 -11.29
CA LEU A 87 -12.29 7.35 -10.28
C LEU A 87 -13.73 6.85 -10.37
N ARG A 88 -14.27 6.68 -11.59
CA ARG A 88 -15.59 6.09 -11.80
C ARG A 88 -15.64 4.63 -11.31
N LYS A 89 -14.60 3.84 -11.56
CA LYS A 89 -14.49 2.45 -11.10
C LYS A 89 -14.52 2.33 -9.56
N VAL A 90 -13.89 3.26 -8.84
CA VAL A 90 -13.83 3.21 -7.36
C VAL A 90 -14.94 4.00 -6.65
N HIS A 91 -15.83 4.67 -7.40
CA HIS A 91 -16.85 5.58 -6.87
C HIS A 91 -17.75 4.98 -5.78
N SER A 92 -18.23 3.76 -5.96
CA SER A 92 -19.10 3.10 -4.98
C SER A 92 -18.39 2.81 -3.65
N TYR A 93 -17.08 2.53 -3.70
CA TYR A 93 -16.26 2.29 -2.51
C TYR A 93 -15.98 3.57 -1.74
N LEU A 94 -15.81 4.69 -2.45
CA LEU A 94 -15.70 6.02 -1.86
C LEU A 94 -17.02 6.43 -1.19
N LYS A 95 -18.15 6.30 -1.90
CA LYS A 95 -19.48 6.64 -1.36
C LYS A 95 -19.86 5.81 -0.12
N SER A 96 -19.50 4.53 -0.10
CA SER A 96 -19.80 3.63 1.03
C SER A 96 -18.82 3.79 2.20
N GLY A 97 -17.74 4.57 2.04
CA GLY A 97 -16.70 4.71 3.06
C GLY A 97 -15.83 3.47 3.24
N LYS A 98 -15.89 2.48 2.33
CA LYS A 98 -14.95 1.36 2.29
C LYS A 98 -13.54 1.84 1.92
N ILE A 99 -13.45 2.83 1.03
CA ILE A 99 -12.22 3.59 0.80
C ILE A 99 -12.43 4.98 1.35
N LYS A 100 -11.55 5.41 2.25
CA LYS A 100 -11.58 6.73 2.88
C LYS A 100 -10.39 7.55 2.43
N ALA A 101 -10.61 8.86 2.30
CA ALA A 101 -9.51 9.82 2.22
C ALA A 101 -8.71 9.75 3.53
N VAL A 102 -7.39 9.80 3.42
CA VAL A 102 -6.48 9.84 4.57
C VAL A 102 -5.92 11.24 4.64
N LEU A 103 -6.31 11.98 5.66
CA LEU A 103 -5.90 13.36 5.89
C LEU A 103 -4.84 13.39 6.99
N ASP A 104 -3.78 14.18 6.78
CA ASP A 104 -2.83 14.45 7.84
C ASP A 104 -3.49 15.38 8.87
N PRO A 105 -3.66 14.97 10.13
CA PRO A 105 -4.23 15.83 11.17
C PRO A 105 -3.36 17.06 11.47
N LYS A 106 -2.10 17.06 11.03
CA LYS A 106 -1.18 18.21 11.12
C LYS A 106 -1.08 18.98 9.81
N GLY A 107 -1.92 18.64 8.83
CA GLY A 107 -1.98 19.33 7.55
C GLY A 107 -2.36 20.80 7.69
N THR A 108 -1.88 21.63 6.77
CA THR A 108 -2.16 23.08 6.74
C THR A 108 -3.52 23.42 6.15
N ILE A 109 -4.23 22.43 5.60
CA ILE A 109 -5.52 22.60 4.94
C ILE A 109 -6.63 22.29 5.97
N PRO A 110 -7.51 23.25 6.32
CA PRO A 110 -8.64 23.00 7.20
C PRO A 110 -9.70 22.13 6.51
N PHE A 111 -10.36 21.26 7.28
CA PHE A 111 -11.38 20.32 6.82
C PHE A 111 -12.60 20.32 7.74
#